data_AF-S7PGG5-F1
#
_entry.id   AF-S7PGG5-F1
#
_cell.length_a   1.000
_cell.length_b   1.000
_cell.length_c   1.000
_cell.angle_alpha   90.00
_cell.angle_beta   90.00
_cell.angle_gamma   90.00
#
_symmetry.space_group_name_H-M   'P 1'
#
loop_
_entity.id
_entity.type
_entity.pdbx_description
1 polymer ?
#
loop_
_entity_poly.entity_id
_entity_poly.type
_entity_poly.pdbx_seq_one_letter_code
_entity_poly.pdbx_strand_id
1 'polypeptide(L)'
;MQTDTQDHQKLCYSALILAMVFSMGEAVPCAHYAPEQNVVMAALGKHANVKVFSEKLLLLLNRGDDPVRIFNHEPAPPHSVLKFLQDVFASPATAAIFYHTDMMALIDITVRHIADLSPGDKLRMEYLSLMHAVVRSTPYLQHRHRLPDLQATLRRILSEEDAAPQCQVDRMIVREMCKEFPALGEAPS
;
A
#
# COMPACT_ATOMS: atom_id res chain seq x y z
N MET A 1 8.95 -26.52 -4.64
CA MET A 1 7.61 -25.91 -4.70
C MET A 1 6.94 -26.06 -6.06
N GLN A 2 7.64 -25.89 -7.20
CA GLN A 2 7.03 -26.06 -8.54
C GLN A 2 7.03 -27.51 -9.07
N THR A 3 7.94 -28.36 -8.59
CA THR A 3 8.13 -29.74 -9.08
C THR A 3 7.36 -30.78 -8.28
N ASP A 4 7.35 -30.66 -6.95
CA ASP A 4 6.64 -31.56 -6.05
C ASP A 4 5.51 -30.80 -5.34
N THR A 5 4.38 -30.71 -6.04
CA THR A 5 3.19 -29.95 -5.61
C THR A 5 2.17 -30.82 -4.86
N GLN A 6 2.34 -32.15 -4.87
CA GLN A 6 1.41 -33.09 -4.24
C GLN A 6 1.64 -33.22 -2.73
N ASP A 7 2.88 -33.01 -2.28
CA ASP A 7 3.21 -32.97 -0.85
C ASP A 7 2.82 -31.63 -0.23
N HIS A 8 1.56 -31.56 0.22
CA HIS A 8 0.98 -30.34 0.78
C HIS A 8 1.73 -29.83 2.03
N GLN A 9 2.14 -30.73 2.91
CA GLN A 9 2.86 -30.35 4.13
C GLN A 9 4.21 -29.72 3.78
N LYS A 10 5.00 -30.37 2.93
CA LYS A 10 6.29 -29.82 2.47
C LYS A 10 6.09 -28.49 1.75
N LEU A 11 5.05 -28.37 0.92
CA LEU A 11 4.75 -27.12 0.21
C LEU A 11 4.48 -25.96 1.16
N CYS A 12 3.67 -26.18 2.20
CA CYS A 12 3.35 -25.17 3.22
C CYS A 12 4.59 -24.72 4.00
N TYR A 13 5.40 -25.67 4.48
CA TYR A 13 6.64 -25.31 5.18
C TYR A 13 7.66 -24.62 4.26
N SER A 14 7.76 -25.05 3.00
CA SER A 14 8.64 -24.39 2.02
C SER A 14 8.23 -22.93 1.81
N ALA A 15 6.92 -22.66 1.66
CA ALA A 15 6.40 -21.30 1.52
C ALA A 15 6.67 -20.45 2.77
N LEU A 16 6.46 -21.03 3.96
CA LEU A 16 6.69 -20.35 5.24
C LEU A 16 8.17 -19.97 5.43
N ILE A 17 9.09 -20.91 5.18
CA ILE A 17 10.52 -20.65 5.31
C ILE A 17 10.99 -19.61 4.29
N LEU A 18 10.48 -19.65 3.05
CA LEU A 18 10.77 -18.58 2.08
C LEU A 18 10.28 -17.22 2.58
N ALA A 19 9.04 -17.13 3.08
CA ALA A 19 8.51 -15.88 3.65
C ALA A 19 9.38 -15.37 4.82
N MET A 20 9.85 -16.28 5.70
CA MET A 20 10.77 -15.95 6.79
C MET A 20 12.11 -15.40 6.27
N VAL A 21 12.73 -16.04 5.29
CA VAL A 21 14.03 -15.62 4.73
C VAL A 21 13.94 -14.25 4.04
N PHE A 22 12.84 -13.97 3.34
CA PHE A 22 12.63 -12.69 2.65
C PHE A 22 12.03 -11.60 3.57
N SER A 23 11.70 -11.91 4.83
CA SER A 23 10.98 -10.99 5.72
C SER A 23 11.74 -9.71 6.06
N MET A 24 13.08 -9.71 5.98
CA MET A 24 13.91 -8.55 6.30
C MET A 24 14.06 -7.55 5.13
N GLY A 25 13.57 -7.89 3.94
CA GLY A 25 13.60 -6.98 2.78
C GLY A 25 15.00 -6.66 2.24
N GLU A 26 16.01 -7.46 2.59
CA GLU A 26 17.38 -7.29 2.10
C GLU A 26 17.50 -7.65 0.62
N ALA A 27 18.38 -6.95 -0.10
CA ALA A 27 18.65 -7.22 -1.50
C ALA A 27 19.24 -8.62 -1.66
N VAL A 28 18.61 -9.45 -2.50
CA VAL A 28 19.10 -10.80 -2.77
C VAL A 28 20.02 -10.79 -3.98
N PRO A 29 21.23 -11.38 -3.90
CA PRO A 29 22.11 -11.54 -5.05
C PRO A 29 21.40 -12.43 -6.08
N CYS A 30 20.93 -11.84 -7.18
CA CYS A 30 20.32 -12.61 -8.25
C CYS A 30 21.10 -12.45 -9.55
N ALA A 31 21.67 -13.56 -10.04
CA ALA A 31 22.27 -13.64 -11.37
C ALA A 31 21.22 -13.64 -12.50
N HIS A 32 19.93 -13.79 -12.18
CA HIS A 32 18.86 -14.07 -13.15
C HIS A 32 17.74 -13.02 -13.22
N TYR A 33 17.70 -12.04 -12.31
CA TYR A 33 16.69 -10.97 -12.34
C TYR A 33 17.37 -9.62 -12.52
N ALA A 34 16.90 -8.86 -13.51
CA ALA A 34 17.37 -7.49 -13.73
C ALA A 34 16.94 -6.63 -12.53
N PRO A 35 17.86 -5.87 -11.90
CA PRO A 35 17.60 -5.16 -10.65
C PRO A 35 16.55 -4.03 -10.76
N GLU A 36 16.19 -3.60 -11.97
CA GLU A 36 15.30 -2.45 -12.20
C GLU A 36 13.83 -2.80 -12.42
N GLN A 37 13.45 -4.08 -12.39
CA GLN A 37 12.07 -4.51 -12.65
C GLN A 37 11.50 -5.34 -11.50
N ASN A 38 10.41 -4.84 -10.90
CA ASN A 38 9.65 -5.61 -9.92
C ASN A 38 8.94 -6.77 -10.64
N VAL A 39 9.54 -7.96 -10.57
CA VAL A 39 9.05 -9.18 -11.23
C VAL A 39 7.65 -9.59 -10.78
N VAL A 40 7.26 -9.24 -9.55
CA VAL A 40 5.92 -9.50 -9.02
C VAL A 40 4.90 -8.58 -9.69
N MET A 41 5.23 -7.30 -9.84
CA MET A 41 4.37 -6.36 -10.58
C MET A 41 4.27 -6.71 -12.06
N ALA A 42 5.35 -7.19 -12.67
CA ALA A 42 5.31 -7.73 -14.04
C ALA A 42 4.39 -8.96 -14.17
N ALA A 43 4.34 -9.82 -13.15
CA ALA A 43 3.41 -10.95 -13.12
C ALA A 43 1.95 -10.48 -12.93
N LEU A 44 1.70 -9.53 -12.04
CA LEU A 44 0.37 -8.94 -11.85
C LEU A 44 -0.14 -8.23 -13.11
N GLY A 45 0.74 -7.55 -13.84
CA GLY A 45 0.43 -6.89 -15.11
C GLY A 45 -0.07 -7.85 -16.21
N LYS A 46 0.08 -9.17 -16.04
CA LYS A 46 -0.53 -10.18 -16.93
C LYS A 46 -1.99 -10.50 -16.61
N HIS A 47 -2.53 -10.00 -15.49
CA HIS A 47 -3.92 -10.17 -15.07
C HIS A 47 -4.41 -11.62 -14.93
N ALA A 48 -3.48 -12.57 -14.75
CA ALA A 48 -3.81 -13.99 -14.60
C ALA A 48 -4.10 -14.34 -13.13
N ASN A 49 -5.30 -14.84 -12.84
CA ASN A 49 -5.69 -15.38 -11.51
C ASN A 49 -5.60 -14.37 -10.34
N VAL A 50 -5.81 -13.07 -10.59
CA VAL A 50 -5.60 -12.00 -9.59
C VAL A 50 -6.78 -11.74 -8.67
N LYS A 51 -8.00 -12.22 -8.98
CA LYS A 51 -9.23 -11.88 -8.22
C LYS A 51 -9.16 -12.23 -6.73
N VAL A 52 -8.87 -13.48 -6.40
CA VAL A 52 -8.79 -13.91 -4.99
C VAL A 52 -7.61 -13.25 -4.27
N PHE A 53 -6.55 -12.92 -5.02
CA PHE A 53 -5.39 -12.24 -4.48
C PHE A 53 -5.71 -10.78 -4.09
N SER A 54 -6.39 -10.01 -4.94
CA SER A 54 -6.81 -8.63 -4.61
C SER A 54 -7.80 -8.60 -3.45
N GLU A 55 -8.76 -9.52 -3.40
CA GLU A 55 -9.68 -9.67 -2.26
C GLU A 55 -8.93 -9.93 -0.94
N LYS A 56 -7.91 -10.80 -0.95
CA LYS A 56 -7.10 -11.07 0.25
C LYS A 56 -6.25 -9.88 0.67
N LEU A 57 -5.74 -9.10 -0.28
CA LEU A 57 -5.02 -7.86 0.04
C LEU A 57 -5.92 -6.86 0.76
N LEU A 58 -7.18 -6.71 0.34
CA LEU A 58 -8.15 -5.86 1.05
C LEU A 58 -8.42 -6.35 2.48
N LEU A 59 -8.54 -7.66 2.68
CA LEU A 59 -8.73 -8.23 4.01
C LEU A 59 -7.54 -7.94 4.93
N LEU A 60 -6.31 -8.03 4.41
CA LEU A 60 -5.10 -7.72 5.16
C LEU A 60 -5.02 -6.22 5.47
N LEU A 61 -5.28 -5.36 4.48
CA LEU A 61 -5.30 -3.91 4.66
C LEU A 61 -6.32 -3.50 5.72
N ASN A 62 -7.52 -4.10 5.70
CA ASN A 62 -8.57 -3.79 6.68
C ASN A 62 -8.21 -4.23 8.10
N ARG A 63 -7.41 -5.28 8.27
CA ARG A 63 -6.91 -5.71 9.58
C ARG A 63 -5.80 -4.80 10.11
N GLY A 64 -4.99 -4.24 9.22
CA GLY A 64 -3.83 -3.42 9.58
C GLY A 64 -2.63 -4.22 10.10
N ASP A 65 -2.70 -5.55 10.03
CA ASP A 65 -1.60 -6.45 10.44
C ASP A 65 -0.61 -6.66 9.29
N ASP A 66 0.68 -6.79 9.63
CA ASP A 66 1.73 -7.19 8.69
C ASP A 66 2.04 -8.69 8.82
N PRO A 67 1.59 -9.56 7.89
CA PRO A 67 1.85 -10.99 7.97
C PRO A 67 3.30 -11.38 7.66
N VAL A 68 4.11 -10.46 7.11
CA VAL A 68 5.52 -10.68 6.78
C VAL A 68 6.43 -10.35 7.96
N ARG A 69 5.97 -9.51 8.89
CA ARG A 69 6.71 -9.16 10.12
C ARG A 69 6.63 -10.29 11.16
N ILE A 70 7.26 -11.42 10.85
CA ILE A 70 7.30 -12.63 11.71
C ILE A 70 8.28 -12.45 12.87
N PHE A 71 9.39 -11.74 12.64
CA PHE A 71 10.46 -11.53 13.61
C PHE A 71 10.55 -10.07 14.03
N ASN A 72 11.03 -9.83 15.26
CA ASN A 72 11.26 -8.50 15.84
C ASN A 72 12.71 -8.02 15.64
N HIS A 73 13.33 -8.37 14.51
CA HIS A 73 14.68 -7.94 14.19
C HIS A 73 14.70 -6.46 13.77
N GLU A 74 15.78 -5.76 14.13
CA GLU A 74 16.01 -4.37 13.75
C GLU A 74 17.15 -4.27 12.73
N PRO A 75 17.08 -3.33 11.77
CA PRO A 75 15.99 -2.37 11.58
C PRO A 75 14.71 -3.04 11.06
N ALA A 76 13.55 -2.59 11.54
CA ALA A 76 12.26 -3.04 11.03
C ALA A 76 12.07 -2.65 9.55
N PRO A 77 11.69 -3.59 8.67
CA PRO A 77 11.36 -3.26 7.28
C PRO A 77 10.02 -2.50 7.21
N PRO A 78 9.73 -1.85 6.07
CA PRO A 78 8.43 -1.21 5.82
C PRO A 78 7.28 -2.21 5.91
N HIS A 79 6.08 -1.71 6.23
CA HIS A 79 4.88 -2.55 6.29
C HIS A 79 4.59 -3.21 4.94
N SER A 80 4.63 -4.53 4.87
CA SER A 80 4.65 -5.28 3.60
C SER A 80 3.40 -5.04 2.75
N VAL A 81 2.22 -5.05 3.37
CA VAL A 81 0.93 -4.81 2.68
C VAL A 81 0.86 -3.41 2.06
N LEU A 82 1.23 -2.37 2.82
CA LEU A 82 1.22 -0.98 2.33
C LEU A 82 2.24 -0.79 1.22
N LYS A 83 3.47 -1.31 1.41
CA LYS A 83 4.51 -1.24 0.39
C LYS A 83 4.10 -1.95 -0.89
N PHE A 84 3.48 -3.12 -0.78
CA PHE A 84 2.99 -3.89 -1.92
C PHE A 84 1.89 -3.14 -2.67
N LEU A 85 0.92 -2.57 -1.95
CA LEU A 85 -0.17 -1.81 -2.57
C LEU A 85 0.35 -0.53 -3.24
N GLN A 86 1.31 0.18 -2.65
CA GLN A 86 1.97 1.32 -3.29
C GLN A 86 2.62 0.91 -4.62
N ASP A 87 3.27 -0.26 -4.69
CA ASP A 87 3.83 -0.79 -5.94
C ASP A 87 2.73 -1.17 -6.95
N VAL A 88 1.62 -1.74 -6.50
CA VAL A 88 0.46 -2.02 -7.35
C VAL A 88 -0.10 -0.74 -7.97
N PHE A 89 -0.20 0.34 -7.20
CA PHE A 89 -0.68 1.64 -7.67
C PHE A 89 0.41 2.53 -8.27
N ALA A 90 1.63 2.04 -8.46
CA ALA A 90 2.68 2.75 -9.19
C ALA A 90 2.42 2.78 -10.72
N SER A 91 1.53 1.93 -11.23
CA SER A 91 1.14 1.89 -12.64
C SER A 91 -0.35 1.56 -12.81
N PRO A 92 -1.06 2.21 -13.76
CA PRO A 92 -2.44 1.85 -14.09
C PRO A 92 -2.62 0.37 -14.49
N ALA A 93 -1.59 -0.22 -15.11
CA ALA A 93 -1.64 -1.61 -15.56
C ALA A 93 -1.77 -2.60 -14.39
N THR A 94 -1.07 -2.35 -13.28
CA THR A 94 -1.15 -3.17 -12.07
C THR A 94 -2.31 -2.75 -11.18
N ALA A 95 -2.67 -1.47 -11.13
CA ALA A 95 -3.85 -0.99 -10.40
C ALA A 95 -5.16 -1.64 -10.89
N ALA A 96 -5.22 -2.01 -12.17
CA ALA A 96 -6.39 -2.63 -12.80
C ALA A 96 -6.72 -4.06 -12.29
N ILE A 97 -5.94 -4.64 -11.36
CA ILE A 97 -6.34 -5.89 -10.68
C ILE A 97 -7.51 -5.70 -9.70
N PHE A 98 -7.77 -4.45 -9.28
CA PHE A 98 -8.89 -4.11 -8.41
C PHE A 98 -10.11 -3.71 -9.25
N TYR A 99 -11.25 -4.37 -9.00
CA TYR A 99 -12.52 -3.97 -9.59
C TYR A 99 -13.06 -2.70 -8.92
N HIS A 100 -14.07 -2.08 -9.52
CA HIS A 100 -14.63 -0.82 -9.01
C HIS A 100 -15.08 -0.93 -7.54
N THR A 101 -15.80 -1.98 -7.16
CA THR A 101 -16.24 -2.19 -5.77
C THR A 101 -15.07 -2.36 -4.82
N ASP A 102 -14.04 -3.10 -5.24
CA ASP A 102 -12.82 -3.33 -4.46
C ASP A 102 -12.05 -2.02 -4.24
N MET A 103 -12.02 -1.16 -5.26
CA MET A 103 -11.45 0.19 -5.16
C MET A 103 -12.18 1.06 -4.15
N MET A 104 -13.52 1.03 -4.11
CA MET A 104 -14.28 1.80 -3.12
C MET A 104 -13.94 1.33 -1.70
N ALA A 105 -13.89 0.02 -1.48
CA ALA A 105 -13.52 -0.57 -0.20
C ALA A 105 -12.07 -0.21 0.19
N LEU A 106 -11.12 -0.25 -0.75
CA LEU A 106 -9.74 0.17 -0.50
C LEU A 106 -9.65 1.62 -0.06
N ILE A 107 -10.38 2.51 -0.74
CA ILE A 107 -10.42 3.94 -0.41
C ILE A 107 -11.07 4.16 0.96
N ASP A 108 -12.18 3.46 1.25
CA ASP A 108 -12.83 3.53 2.57
C ASP A 108 -11.87 3.16 3.70
N ILE A 109 -11.13 2.05 3.54
CA ILE A 109 -10.14 1.59 4.52
C ILE A 109 -9.00 2.60 4.65
N THR A 110 -8.45 3.06 3.53
CA THR A 110 -7.30 3.98 3.50
C THR A 110 -7.64 5.32 4.14
N VAL A 111 -8.75 5.95 3.75
CA VAL A 111 -9.21 7.23 4.32
C VAL A 111 -9.48 7.09 5.81
N ARG A 112 -10.13 6.00 6.24
CA ARG A 112 -10.36 5.69 7.66
C ARG A 112 -9.04 5.61 8.43
N HIS A 113 -8.05 4.86 7.94
CA HIS A 113 -6.76 4.75 8.62
C HIS A 113 -6.01 6.09 8.70
N ILE A 114 -6.02 6.92 7.64
CA ILE A 114 -5.39 8.25 7.70
C ILE A 114 -6.07 9.13 8.77
N ALA A 115 -7.40 9.04 8.88
CA ALA A 115 -8.16 9.83 9.84
C ALA A 115 -7.94 9.38 11.29
N ASP A 116 -7.94 8.07 11.53
CA ASP A 116 -7.86 7.46 12.87
C ASP A 116 -6.44 7.47 13.46
N LEU A 117 -5.40 7.47 12.62
CA LEU A 117 -4.01 7.45 13.08
C LEU A 117 -3.59 8.79 13.70
N SER A 118 -2.99 8.71 14.89
CA SER A 118 -2.49 9.85 15.64
C SER A 118 -1.35 10.58 14.91
N PRO A 119 -1.17 11.90 15.18
CA PRO A 119 0.03 12.61 14.79
C PRO A 119 1.30 11.89 15.25
N GLY A 120 2.22 11.68 14.32
CA GLY A 120 3.52 11.04 14.60
C GLY A 120 3.53 9.52 14.46
N ASP A 121 2.39 8.89 14.15
CA ASP A 121 2.37 7.47 13.80
C ASP A 121 3.09 7.22 12.47
N LYS A 122 4.05 6.28 12.47
CA LYS A 122 4.86 5.96 11.29
C LYS A 122 4.04 5.38 10.13
N LEU A 123 2.90 4.76 10.39
CA LEU A 123 2.06 4.20 9.33
C LEU A 123 1.26 5.27 8.58
N ARG A 124 1.06 6.46 9.18
CA ARG A 124 0.23 7.50 8.56
C ARG A 124 0.82 7.99 7.23
N MET A 125 2.14 8.14 7.15
CA MET A 125 2.82 8.48 5.89
C MET A 125 2.66 7.40 4.81
N GLU A 126 2.58 6.12 5.20
CA GLU A 126 2.44 5.00 4.28
C GLU A 126 1.04 4.95 3.67
N TYR A 127 0.00 5.23 4.47
CA TYR A 127 -1.36 5.36 3.98
C TYR A 127 -1.57 6.62 3.12
N LEU A 128 -0.94 7.75 3.48
CA LEU A 128 -0.93 8.96 2.65
C LEU A 128 -0.29 8.69 1.27
N SER A 129 0.87 8.03 1.26
CA SER A 129 1.58 7.65 0.03
C SER A 129 0.76 6.66 -0.81
N LEU A 130 0.08 5.69 -0.18
CA LEU A 130 -0.85 4.79 -0.84
C LEU A 130 -2.01 5.58 -1.49
N MET A 131 -2.65 6.49 -0.76
CA MET A 131 -3.74 7.29 -1.29
C MET A 131 -3.27 8.15 -2.47
N HIS A 132 -2.08 8.74 -2.39
CA HIS A 132 -1.49 9.50 -3.49
C HIS A 132 -1.28 8.65 -4.74
N ALA A 133 -0.73 7.43 -4.58
CA ALA A 133 -0.57 6.48 -5.68
C ALA A 133 -1.92 6.07 -6.30
N VAL A 134 -2.96 5.87 -5.48
CA VAL A 134 -4.33 5.60 -5.96
C VAL A 134 -4.85 6.75 -6.82
N VAL A 135 -4.68 8.00 -6.40
CA VAL A 135 -5.12 9.17 -7.19
C VAL A 135 -4.37 9.27 -8.51
N ARG A 136 -3.06 8.96 -8.54
CA ARG A 136 -2.22 9.01 -9.76
C ARG A 136 -2.58 7.92 -10.79
N SER A 137 -2.88 6.70 -10.34
CA SER A 137 -2.97 5.53 -11.22
C SER A 137 -4.40 5.07 -11.54
N THR A 138 -5.41 5.75 -10.99
CA THR A 138 -6.83 5.40 -11.17
C THR A 138 -7.67 6.63 -11.52
N PRO A 139 -8.88 6.48 -12.08
CA PRO A 139 -9.78 7.60 -12.36
C PRO A 139 -10.47 8.16 -11.09
N TYR A 140 -9.76 8.26 -9.97
CA TYR A 140 -10.30 8.67 -8.66
C TYR A 140 -11.11 9.97 -8.71
N LEU A 141 -10.60 10.98 -9.41
CA LEU A 141 -11.23 12.30 -9.51
C LEU A 141 -12.54 12.33 -10.30
N GLN A 142 -12.87 11.24 -11.03
CA GLN A 142 -14.15 11.11 -11.73
C GLN A 142 -15.28 10.70 -10.78
N HIS A 143 -15.03 9.72 -9.90
CA HIS A 143 -16.06 9.21 -8.98
C HIS A 143 -16.00 9.86 -7.59
N ARG A 144 -14.84 10.39 -7.17
CA ARG A 144 -14.65 11.21 -5.95
C ARG A 144 -15.16 10.54 -4.67
N HIS A 145 -15.05 9.21 -4.61
CA HIS A 145 -15.49 8.44 -3.45
C HIS A 145 -14.70 8.86 -2.22
N ARG A 146 -15.38 9.21 -1.11
CA ARG A 146 -14.77 9.75 0.12
C ARG A 146 -13.97 11.05 -0.03
N LEU A 147 -14.10 11.78 -1.14
CA LEU A 147 -13.34 13.00 -1.35
C LEU A 147 -13.54 14.06 -0.24
N PRO A 148 -14.78 14.34 0.24
CA PRO A 148 -14.96 15.32 1.33
C PRO A 148 -14.25 14.91 2.63
N ASP A 149 -14.32 13.63 3.00
CA ASP A 149 -13.67 13.07 4.18
C ASP A 149 -12.13 13.17 4.06
N LEU A 150 -11.60 12.84 2.87
CA LEU A 150 -10.18 12.97 2.57
C LEU A 150 -9.73 14.43 2.64
N GLN A 151 -10.44 15.36 1.99
CA GLN A 151 -10.16 16.80 2.01
C GLN A 151 -10.12 17.36 3.45
N ALA A 152 -11.11 16.99 4.28
CA ALA A 152 -11.16 17.40 5.68
C ALA A 152 -9.95 16.86 6.45
N THR A 153 -9.59 15.59 6.24
CA THR A 153 -8.46 14.94 6.90
C THR A 153 -7.11 15.55 6.48
N LEU A 154 -6.91 15.80 5.19
CA LEU A 154 -5.68 16.42 4.67
C LEU A 154 -5.48 17.83 5.24
N ARG A 155 -6.55 18.64 5.35
CA ARG A 155 -6.48 19.95 6.03
C ARG A 155 -6.12 19.84 7.49
N ARG A 156 -6.77 18.90 8.20
CA ARG A 156 -6.49 18.66 9.61
C ARG A 156 -5.00 18.39 9.80
N ILE A 157 -4.42 17.51 8.99
CA ILE A 157 -2.98 17.19 9.02
C ILE A 157 -2.11 18.42 8.72
N LEU A 158 -2.47 19.24 7.72
CA LEU A 158 -1.73 20.47 7.42
C LEU A 158 -1.76 21.50 8.56
N SER A 159 -2.83 21.51 9.36
CA SER A 159 -2.98 22.39 10.52
C SER A 159 -2.37 21.85 11.82
N GLU A 160 -1.83 20.61 11.82
CA GLU A 160 -1.17 20.06 13.01
C GLU A 160 0.09 20.88 13.36
N GLU A 161 0.17 21.31 14.63
CA GLU A 161 1.28 22.10 15.16
C GLU A 161 2.49 21.26 15.60
N ASP A 162 2.35 19.93 15.62
CA ASP A 162 3.38 19.02 16.10
C ASP A 162 4.68 19.15 15.27
N ALA A 163 5.80 19.34 15.97
CA ALA A 163 7.12 19.51 15.37
C ALA A 163 7.87 18.20 15.14
N ALA A 164 7.31 17.05 15.56
CA ALA A 164 7.92 15.74 15.37
C ALA A 164 8.28 15.50 13.90
N PRO A 165 9.45 14.89 13.59
CA PRO A 165 9.90 14.66 12.22
C PRO A 165 8.85 13.93 11.36
N GLN A 166 8.15 12.96 11.96
CA GLN A 166 7.11 12.19 11.29
C GLN A 166 5.93 13.07 10.84
N CYS A 167 5.47 14.00 11.69
CA CYS A 167 4.42 14.97 11.34
C CYS A 167 4.88 15.95 10.25
N GLN A 168 6.18 16.24 10.16
CA GLN A 168 6.72 17.04 9.05
C GLN A 168 6.67 16.28 7.73
N VAL A 169 6.99 14.98 7.73
CA VAL A 169 6.89 14.09 6.56
C VAL A 169 5.44 13.99 6.10
N ASP A 170 4.49 13.76 7.01
CA ASP A 170 3.06 13.71 6.67
C ASP A 170 2.62 15.00 5.96
N ARG A 171 2.93 16.16 6.54
CA ARG A 171 2.60 17.47 5.94
C ARG A 171 3.28 17.70 4.60
N MET A 172 4.50 17.20 4.42
CA MET A 172 5.22 17.27 3.14
C MET A 172 4.48 16.47 2.06
N ILE A 173 4.09 15.23 2.36
CA ILE A 173 3.32 14.37 1.43
C ILE A 173 1.99 15.03 1.10
N VAL A 174 1.25 15.52 2.09
CA VAL A 174 -0.05 16.19 1.86
C VAL A 174 0.11 17.44 0.97
N ARG A 175 1.16 18.23 1.17
CA ARG A 175 1.45 19.40 0.30
C ARG A 175 1.73 18.95 -1.13
N GLU A 176 2.46 17.86 -1.33
CA GLU A 176 2.72 17.32 -2.66
C GLU A 176 1.42 16.85 -3.34
N MET A 177 0.60 16.09 -2.62
CA MET A 177 -0.71 15.63 -3.09
C MET A 177 -1.59 16.81 -3.54
N CYS A 178 -1.73 17.84 -2.72
CA CYS A 178 -2.55 19.02 -3.04
C CYS A 178 -1.93 19.88 -4.15
N LYS A 179 -0.61 19.89 -4.30
CA LYS A 179 0.07 20.59 -5.39
C LYS A 179 -0.19 19.92 -6.74
N GLU A 180 -0.13 18.59 -6.77
CA GLU A 180 -0.37 17.82 -8.00
C GLU A 180 -1.86 17.74 -8.33
N PHE A 181 -2.71 17.62 -7.31
CA PHE A 181 -4.16 17.51 -7.46
C PHE A 181 -4.88 18.58 -6.60
N PRO A 182 -5.07 19.80 -7.14
CA PRO A 182 -5.65 20.92 -6.39
C PRO A 182 -7.01 20.63 -5.75
N ALA A 183 -7.82 19.78 -6.38
CA ALA A 183 -9.11 19.35 -5.85
C ALA A 183 -9.00 18.69 -4.45
N LEU A 184 -7.88 18.06 -4.10
CA LEU A 184 -7.66 17.49 -2.77
C LEU A 184 -7.47 18.58 -1.69
N GLY A 185 -7.02 19.76 -2.10
CA GLY A 185 -6.77 20.93 -1.26
C GLY A 185 -7.95 21.92 -1.17
N GLU A 186 -9.12 21.60 -1.73
CA GLU A 186 -10.35 22.41 -1.70
C GLU A 186 -11.28 22.07 -0.52
N ALA A 187 -11.92 23.09 0.07
CA ALA A 187 -12.80 22.92 1.23
C ALA A 187 -13.88 21.88 0.91
N PRO A 188 -14.24 20.98 1.84
CA PRO A 188 -15.31 20.03 1.59
C PRO A 188 -16.58 20.83 1.29
N SER A 189 -17.18 20.55 0.15
CA SER A 189 -18.47 21.08 -0.30
C SER A 189 -19.64 20.33 0.33
#